data_AF-A0A1E3PSH4-F1
#
_entry.id   AF-A0A1E3PSH4-F1
#
_cell.length_a   1.000
_cell.length_b   1.000
_cell.length_c   1.000
_cell.angle_alpha   90.00
_cell.angle_beta   90.00
_cell.angle_gamma   90.00
#
_symmetry.space_group_name_H-M   'P 1'
#
loop_
_entity.id
_entity.type
_entity.pdbx_description
1 polymer ?
#
loop_
_entity_poly.entity_id
_entity_poly.type
_entity_poly.pdbx_seq_one_letter_code
_entity_poly.pdbx_strand_id
1 'polypeptide(L)'
;MTTRYRVEYALKTHRRDEFIEWLKGLLAVPFVLHAGPISLSKSGNDSRSAAEARRRYAEIFHDVEKLIENQIYHDRAQTSDHARLRQLVPSVSQFFTKLPLERAFYVQDELRSMSFRRLVAPSFNDIRIILNTAQAMSLADGKLPLKLVTFDGDVTLYDDGMSLEIDSPVIAPLINLLSRNVFVGIVTAAGYSEKSGEMYAKRLHGLLKSITVSRVLTLEQKTNLLVMGGESNYMFRYNPEEEQLQWVEPSKWVCEETINWKESDINDVLDIAESVLAQMKARMNLPAQIIRKYRGVGLVPLPGCRLGREQLEEVVLTAQQCIEVAESAKKIEFCAFNGGADVWVDIGNKRLGVKALQMYLGDIMGQQTLHVGDQFASLGANDFKARLAACTAWIASPSETVDCINELCILGYL
;
A
#
# COMPACT_ATOMS: atom_id res chain seq x y z
N MET A 1 -9.79 -1.64 -40.37
CA MET A 1 -8.46 -1.45 -39.76
C MET A 1 -8.65 -0.95 -38.34
N THR A 2 -8.74 -1.88 -37.38
CA THR A 2 -8.72 -1.56 -35.95
C THR A 2 -7.30 -1.16 -35.58
N THR A 3 -7.11 0.08 -35.16
CA THR A 3 -5.79 0.62 -34.83
C THR A 3 -5.16 -0.16 -33.68
N ARG A 4 -3.84 -0.41 -33.75
CA ARG A 4 -3.01 -1.11 -32.73
C ARG A 4 -2.98 -0.44 -31.34
N TYR A 5 -3.87 0.52 -31.09
CA TYR A 5 -3.87 1.41 -29.93
C TYR A 5 -5.01 1.19 -28.93
N ARG A 6 -5.94 0.25 -29.14
CA ARG A 6 -7.05 0.07 -28.19
C ARG A 6 -7.40 -1.40 -27.97
N VAL A 7 -6.69 -2.00 -27.04
CA VAL A 7 -7.31 -2.85 -26.02
C VAL A 7 -6.81 -2.35 -24.66
N GLU A 8 -7.11 -1.10 -24.33
CA GLU A 8 -7.24 -0.75 -22.92
C GLU A 8 -8.49 -1.49 -22.46
N TYR A 9 -8.31 -2.63 -21.79
CA TYR A 9 -9.44 -3.27 -21.12
C TYR A 9 -10.11 -2.20 -20.23
N ALA A 10 -11.45 -2.24 -20.20
CA ALA A 10 -12.28 -1.63 -19.17
C ALA A 10 -12.02 -2.30 -17.79
N LEU A 11 -10.76 -2.39 -17.39
CA LEU A 11 -10.37 -2.63 -16.02
C LEU A 11 -10.64 -1.30 -15.30
N LYS A 12 -11.50 -1.37 -14.29
CA LYS A 12 -11.74 -0.38 -13.22
C LYS A 12 -10.87 0.89 -13.41
N THR A 13 -11.48 2.05 -13.64
CA THR A 13 -10.79 3.35 -13.58
C THR A 13 -10.19 3.52 -12.19
N HIS A 14 -8.96 3.05 -12.04
CA HIS A 14 -8.18 3.08 -10.82
C HIS A 14 -7.31 4.33 -10.82
N ARG A 15 -6.81 4.69 -9.64
CA ARG A 15 -5.73 5.66 -9.51
C ARG A 15 -4.57 5.20 -10.40
N ARG A 16 -4.23 6.01 -11.40
CA ARG A 16 -3.07 5.79 -12.26
C ARG A 16 -1.89 6.49 -11.61
N ASP A 17 -1.03 5.74 -10.95
CA ASP A 17 0.24 6.27 -10.45
C ASP A 17 1.05 6.81 -11.64
N GLU A 18 1.35 8.11 -11.62
CA GLU A 18 1.95 8.81 -12.76
C GLU A 18 3.35 8.27 -13.08
N PHE A 19 4.09 7.77 -12.08
CA PHE A 19 5.39 7.18 -12.31
C PHE A 19 5.29 5.85 -13.06
N ILE A 20 4.29 5.02 -12.71
CA ILE A 20 4.00 3.77 -13.43
C ILE A 20 3.49 4.06 -14.85
N GLU A 21 2.59 5.03 -15.02
CA GLU A 21 2.11 5.41 -16.36
C GLU A 21 3.22 6.01 -17.22
N TRP A 22 4.12 6.80 -16.63
CA TRP A 22 5.28 7.33 -17.34
C TRP A 22 6.20 6.20 -17.83
N LEU A 23 6.54 5.25 -16.94
CA LEU A 23 7.28 4.03 -17.31
C LEU A 23 6.58 3.23 -18.41
N LYS A 24 5.25 3.10 -18.34
CA LYS A 24 4.45 2.42 -19.37
C LYS A 24 4.57 3.10 -20.72
N GLY A 25 4.56 4.44 -20.72
CA GLY A 25 4.83 5.24 -21.92
C GLY A 25 6.21 4.97 -22.51
N LEU A 26 7.26 4.87 -21.68
CA LEU A 26 8.60 4.55 -22.14
C LEU A 26 8.68 3.15 -22.79
N LEU A 27 8.05 2.14 -22.18
CA LEU A 27 8.06 0.77 -22.70
C LEU A 27 7.19 0.56 -23.95
N ALA A 28 6.19 1.42 -24.15
CA ALA A 28 5.34 1.37 -25.34
C ALA A 28 6.12 1.64 -26.64
N VAL A 29 7.17 2.47 -26.59
CA VAL A 29 7.99 2.80 -27.76
C VAL A 29 8.72 1.56 -28.33
N PRO A 30 9.57 0.85 -27.56
CA PRO A 30 10.19 -0.38 -28.04
C PRO A 30 9.17 -1.47 -28.38
N PHE A 31 8.03 -1.52 -27.69
CA PHE A 31 6.94 -2.43 -28.08
C PHE A 31 6.47 -2.15 -29.51
N VAL A 32 6.14 -0.91 -29.86
CA VAL A 32 5.65 -0.57 -31.21
C VAL A 32 6.71 -0.80 -32.29
N LEU A 33 7.98 -0.52 -31.98
CA LEU A 33 9.09 -0.65 -32.93
C LEU A 33 9.52 -2.11 -33.15
N HIS A 34 9.38 -2.97 -32.15
CA HIS A 34 9.92 -4.34 -32.17
C HIS A 34 8.87 -5.45 -32.06
N ALA A 35 7.60 -5.13 -31.81
CA ALA A 35 6.47 -6.04 -32.02
C ALA A 35 6.27 -6.25 -33.52
N GLY A 36 7.09 -7.13 -34.10
CA GLY A 36 7.01 -7.54 -35.50
C GLY A 36 5.61 -8.07 -35.87
N PRO A 37 5.27 -8.14 -37.17
CA PRO A 37 4.00 -8.68 -37.60
C PRO A 37 3.83 -10.13 -37.12
N ILE A 38 2.62 -10.50 -36.71
CA ILE A 38 2.21 -11.90 -36.54
C ILE A 38 2.08 -12.50 -37.94
N SER A 39 3.20 -12.71 -38.61
CA SER A 39 3.24 -13.69 -39.68
C SER A 39 3.50 -15.03 -38.99
N LEU A 40 2.89 -16.11 -39.49
CA LEU A 40 3.21 -17.51 -39.14
C LEU A 40 4.64 -17.86 -39.60
N SER A 41 5.60 -16.99 -39.29
CA SER A 41 6.95 -16.98 -39.79
C SER A 41 7.83 -17.91 -38.96
N LYS A 42 8.85 -18.48 -39.62
CA LYS A 42 9.76 -19.48 -39.08
C LYS A 42 10.20 -19.12 -37.64
N SER A 43 10.10 -20.09 -36.73
CA SER A 43 10.37 -20.00 -35.29
C SER A 43 11.63 -19.21 -34.86
N GLY A 44 12.62 -19.04 -35.74
CA GLY A 44 13.83 -18.25 -35.47
C GLY A 44 13.67 -16.72 -35.48
N ASN A 45 12.66 -16.15 -36.14
CA ASN A 45 12.48 -14.69 -36.19
C ASN A 45 11.84 -14.14 -34.90
N ASP A 46 10.93 -14.89 -34.29
CA ASP A 46 10.23 -14.46 -33.08
C ASP A 46 11.18 -14.36 -31.87
N SER A 47 12.16 -15.26 -31.80
CA SER A 47 13.19 -15.26 -30.76
C SER A 47 14.11 -14.03 -30.85
N ARG A 48 14.49 -13.61 -32.08
CA ARG A 48 15.30 -12.39 -32.27
C ARG A 48 14.54 -11.12 -31.88
N SER A 49 13.27 -11.00 -32.29
CA SER A 49 12.44 -9.86 -31.89
C SER A 49 12.19 -9.83 -30.39
N ALA A 50 12.03 -10.99 -29.73
CA ALA A 50 11.87 -11.06 -28.29
C ALA A 50 13.15 -10.63 -27.56
N ALA A 51 14.32 -11.12 -28.02
CA ALA A 51 15.60 -10.75 -27.46
C ALA A 51 15.87 -9.23 -27.57
N GLU A 52 15.54 -8.63 -28.73
CA GLU A 52 15.69 -7.19 -28.91
C GLU A 52 14.72 -6.40 -28.01
N ALA A 53 13.44 -6.79 -27.95
CA ALA A 53 12.48 -6.16 -27.04
C ALA A 53 12.93 -6.26 -25.57
N ARG A 54 13.43 -7.42 -25.15
CA ARG A 54 13.97 -7.66 -23.81
C ARG A 54 15.15 -6.76 -23.51
N ARG A 55 16.10 -6.66 -24.44
CA ARG A 55 17.26 -5.76 -24.33
C ARG A 55 16.83 -4.29 -24.18
N ARG A 56 15.86 -3.84 -24.98
CA ARG A 56 15.38 -2.45 -24.92
C ARG A 56 14.62 -2.12 -23.64
N TYR A 57 13.78 -3.04 -23.16
CA TYR A 57 13.11 -2.86 -21.87
C TYR A 57 14.12 -2.78 -20.73
N ALA A 58 15.12 -3.67 -20.72
CA ALA A 58 16.20 -3.65 -19.74
C ALA A 58 17.00 -2.33 -19.75
N GLU A 59 17.38 -1.84 -20.93
CA GLU A 59 18.06 -0.54 -21.10
C GLU A 59 17.24 0.61 -20.50
N ILE A 60 15.93 0.65 -20.77
CA ILE A 60 15.03 1.68 -20.22
C ILE A 60 14.98 1.60 -18.70
N PHE A 61 14.82 0.38 -18.14
CA PHE A 61 14.78 0.21 -16.70
C PHE A 61 16.09 0.65 -16.05
N HIS A 62 17.25 0.26 -16.59
CA HIS A 62 18.56 0.72 -16.12
C HIS A 62 18.71 2.25 -16.12
N ASP A 63 18.26 2.91 -17.17
CA ASP A 63 18.31 4.38 -17.23
C ASP A 63 17.36 5.02 -16.22
N VAL A 64 16.21 4.40 -15.94
CA VAL A 64 15.32 4.84 -14.85
C VAL A 64 15.95 4.60 -13.49
N GLU A 65 16.68 3.49 -13.26
CA GLU A 65 17.41 3.26 -12.01
C GLU A 65 18.33 4.43 -11.71
N LYS A 66 19.11 4.89 -12.70
CA LYS A 66 20.01 6.04 -12.56
C LYS A 66 19.27 7.34 -12.24
N LEU A 67 18.08 7.54 -12.81
CA LEU A 67 17.23 8.69 -12.50
C LEU A 67 16.74 8.64 -11.04
N ILE A 68 16.39 7.46 -10.53
CA ILE A 68 16.04 7.26 -9.11
C ILE A 68 17.25 7.51 -8.22
N GLU A 69 18.43 7.01 -8.59
CA GLU A 69 19.66 7.29 -7.82
C GLU A 69 19.99 8.78 -7.77
N ASN A 70 19.80 9.49 -8.88
CA ASN A 70 19.93 10.95 -8.92
C ASN A 70 18.88 11.64 -8.04
N GLN A 71 17.63 11.17 -8.02
CA GLN A 71 16.60 11.68 -7.13
C GLN A 71 16.99 11.53 -5.65
N ILE A 72 17.45 10.33 -5.26
CA ILE A 72 17.90 10.05 -3.89
C ILE A 72 19.06 10.97 -3.48
N TYR A 73 19.99 11.24 -4.40
CA TYR A 73 21.09 12.17 -4.16
C TYR A 73 20.58 13.58 -3.87
N HIS A 74 19.68 14.11 -4.71
CA HIS A 74 19.13 15.46 -4.54
C HIS A 74 18.23 15.59 -3.32
N ASP A 75 17.46 14.55 -2.98
CA ASP A 75 16.66 14.51 -1.75
C ASP A 75 17.53 14.62 -0.50
N ARG A 76 18.65 13.89 -0.46
CA ARG A 76 19.63 13.99 0.65
C ARG A 76 20.33 15.33 0.72
N ALA A 77 20.55 15.97 -0.44
CA ALA A 77 21.15 17.29 -0.53
C ALA A 77 20.13 18.44 -0.35
N GLN A 78 18.86 18.16 -0.03
CA GLN A 78 17.78 19.15 0.09
C GLN A 78 17.61 20.01 -1.17
N THR A 79 17.88 19.43 -2.35
CA THR A 79 17.80 20.08 -3.68
C THR A 79 16.90 19.29 -4.62
N SER A 80 15.87 18.65 -4.08
CA SER A 80 15.01 17.70 -4.79
C SER A 80 14.39 18.23 -6.09
N ASP A 81 14.10 19.53 -6.18
CA ASP A 81 13.48 20.16 -7.36
C ASP A 81 14.44 20.25 -8.56
N HIS A 82 15.74 20.07 -8.31
CA HIS A 82 16.77 19.97 -9.35
C HIS A 82 16.91 18.56 -9.93
N ALA A 83 16.31 17.55 -9.29
CA ALA A 83 16.38 16.18 -9.78
C ALA A 83 15.60 16.02 -11.08
N ARG A 84 16.23 15.38 -12.06
CA ARG A 84 15.63 15.19 -13.39
C ARG A 84 14.35 14.35 -13.34
N LEU A 85 14.30 13.35 -12.45
CA LEU A 85 13.13 12.50 -12.31
C LEU A 85 11.90 13.31 -11.88
N ARG A 86 12.03 14.15 -10.84
CA ARG A 86 10.95 15.04 -10.39
C ARG A 86 10.48 16.02 -11.47
N GLN A 87 11.37 16.51 -12.33
CA GLN A 87 10.98 17.36 -13.45
C GLN A 87 10.15 16.63 -14.51
N LEU A 88 10.41 15.33 -14.70
CA LEU A 88 9.68 14.48 -15.65
C LEU A 88 8.36 13.96 -15.07
N VAL A 89 8.34 13.64 -13.77
CA VAL A 89 7.19 13.13 -13.03
C VAL A 89 7.08 13.88 -11.69
N PRO A 90 6.43 15.06 -11.66
CA PRO A 90 6.36 15.91 -10.47
C PRO A 90 5.69 15.26 -9.25
N SER A 91 4.84 14.25 -9.47
CA SER A 91 4.15 13.53 -8.39
C SER A 91 5.02 12.51 -7.65
N VAL A 92 6.27 12.27 -8.09
CA VAL A 92 7.16 11.29 -7.48
C VAL A 92 7.52 11.71 -6.05
N SER A 93 7.31 10.78 -5.11
CA SER A 93 7.67 10.95 -3.71
C SER A 93 9.13 10.55 -3.44
N GLN A 94 9.52 10.60 -2.17
CA GLN A 94 10.83 10.13 -1.71
C GLN A 94 11.05 8.64 -2.04
N PHE A 95 12.27 8.30 -2.45
CA PHE A 95 12.75 6.92 -2.51
C PHE A 95 13.66 6.64 -1.32
N PHE A 96 13.39 5.54 -0.60
CA PHE A 96 14.20 5.14 0.56
C PHE A 96 15.41 4.28 0.18
N THR A 97 15.31 3.54 -0.92
CA THR A 97 16.33 2.62 -1.42
C THR A 97 16.58 2.85 -2.91
N LYS A 98 17.77 2.49 -3.38
CA LYS A 98 18.01 2.30 -4.81
C LYS A 98 17.11 1.18 -5.30
N LEU A 99 16.66 1.19 -6.55
CA LEU A 99 15.81 0.13 -7.11
C LEU A 99 16.54 -0.55 -8.28
N PRO A 100 16.89 -1.84 -8.21
CA PRO A 100 17.49 -2.59 -9.31
C PRO A 100 16.42 -3.04 -10.32
N LEU A 101 15.77 -2.06 -10.95
CA LEU A 101 14.72 -2.24 -11.96
C LEU A 101 15.09 -3.12 -13.16
N GLU A 102 16.31 -3.05 -13.70
CA GLU A 102 16.79 -3.89 -14.79
C GLU A 102 16.80 -5.36 -14.36
N ARG A 103 17.39 -5.64 -13.18
CA ARG A 103 17.42 -6.99 -12.61
C ARG A 103 16.00 -7.49 -12.30
N ALA A 104 15.16 -6.64 -11.71
CA ALA A 104 13.77 -6.96 -11.41
C ALA A 104 12.95 -7.24 -12.68
N PHE A 105 13.18 -6.46 -13.74
CA PHE A 105 12.59 -6.70 -15.05
C PHE A 105 12.98 -8.07 -15.59
N TYR A 106 14.26 -8.46 -15.54
CA TYR A 106 14.68 -9.77 -16.03
C TYR A 106 14.00 -10.92 -15.30
N VAL A 107 13.84 -10.82 -13.97
CA VAL A 107 13.12 -11.82 -13.16
C VAL A 107 11.66 -11.91 -13.59
N GLN A 108 10.98 -10.78 -13.69
CA GLN A 108 9.56 -10.77 -14.06
C GLN A 108 9.33 -11.14 -15.53
N ASP A 109 10.26 -10.86 -16.44
CA ASP A 109 10.15 -11.23 -17.85
C ASP A 109 10.26 -12.75 -18.05
N GLU A 110 11.08 -13.45 -17.25
CA GLU A 110 11.11 -14.92 -17.26
C GLU A 110 9.75 -15.51 -16.87
N LEU A 111 9.07 -14.93 -15.89
CA LEU A 111 7.79 -15.43 -15.38
C LEU A 111 6.60 -15.04 -16.26
N ARG A 112 6.63 -13.83 -16.84
CA ARG A 112 5.47 -13.20 -17.49
C ARG A 112 5.62 -13.03 -18.99
N SER A 113 6.78 -13.39 -19.52
CA SER A 113 7.13 -13.35 -20.94
C SER A 113 6.73 -12.03 -21.62
N MET A 114 6.97 -10.89 -20.94
CA MET A 114 6.58 -9.56 -21.41
C MET A 114 7.18 -9.26 -22.79
N SER A 115 8.46 -9.56 -22.97
CA SER A 115 9.20 -9.32 -24.21
C SER A 115 8.81 -10.25 -25.36
N PHE A 116 8.10 -11.36 -25.08
CA PHE A 116 7.56 -12.24 -26.12
C PHE A 116 6.21 -11.77 -26.66
N ARG A 117 5.52 -10.84 -25.99
CA ARG A 117 4.22 -10.35 -26.43
C ARG A 117 4.37 -9.53 -27.72
N ARG A 118 3.40 -9.69 -28.63
CA ARG A 118 3.35 -8.97 -29.93
C ARG A 118 2.09 -8.12 -30.12
N LEU A 119 1.07 -8.37 -29.31
CA LEU A 119 -0.22 -7.66 -29.37
C LEU A 119 -0.52 -6.83 -28.14
N VAL A 120 0.14 -7.14 -27.03
CA VAL A 120 -0.12 -6.52 -25.73
C VAL A 120 1.20 -6.00 -25.21
N ALA A 121 1.32 -4.68 -25.11
CA ALA A 121 2.48 -4.03 -24.50
C ALA A 121 2.55 -4.33 -23.00
N PRO A 122 3.70 -4.14 -22.34
CA PRO A 122 3.78 -4.12 -20.88
C PRO A 122 2.70 -3.20 -20.30
N SER A 123 1.90 -3.76 -19.40
CA SER A 123 0.77 -3.09 -18.76
C SER A 123 1.18 -2.35 -17.49
N PHE A 124 0.26 -1.58 -16.92
CA PHE A 124 0.42 -0.97 -15.61
C PHE A 124 0.78 -2.02 -14.54
N ASN A 125 0.08 -3.16 -14.55
CA ASN A 125 0.32 -4.25 -13.60
C ASN A 125 1.69 -4.91 -13.79
N ASP A 126 2.16 -5.06 -15.03
CA ASP A 126 3.51 -5.60 -15.27
C ASP A 126 4.57 -4.71 -14.62
N ILE A 127 4.46 -3.39 -14.78
CA ILE A 127 5.41 -2.42 -14.22
C ILE A 127 5.30 -2.34 -12.70
N ARG A 128 4.07 -2.35 -12.15
CA ARG A 128 3.81 -2.42 -10.71
C ARG A 128 4.52 -3.60 -10.07
N ILE A 129 4.44 -4.77 -10.70
CA ILE A 129 5.07 -6.00 -10.17
C ILE A 129 6.60 -5.92 -10.29
N ILE A 130 7.15 -5.36 -11.38
CA ILE A 130 8.60 -5.10 -11.48
C ILE A 130 9.07 -4.17 -10.35
N LEU A 131 8.32 -3.11 -10.04
CA LEU A 131 8.64 -2.20 -8.94
C LEU A 131 8.56 -2.89 -7.57
N ASN A 132 7.60 -3.79 -7.36
CA ASN A 132 7.52 -4.61 -6.15
C ASN A 132 8.75 -5.51 -6.00
N THR A 133 9.11 -6.24 -7.07
CA THR A 133 10.31 -7.09 -7.10
C THR A 133 11.58 -6.27 -6.85
N ALA A 134 11.72 -5.09 -7.47
CA ALA A 134 12.88 -4.23 -7.24
C ALA A 134 12.99 -3.79 -5.77
N GLN A 135 11.86 -3.44 -5.13
CA GLN A 135 11.86 -3.12 -3.70
C GLN A 135 12.22 -4.31 -2.82
N ALA A 136 11.68 -5.49 -3.12
CA ALA A 136 12.02 -6.72 -2.41
C ALA A 136 13.53 -7.01 -2.52
N MET A 137 14.10 -6.92 -3.73
CA MET A 137 15.54 -7.06 -3.96
C MET A 137 16.35 -6.06 -3.13
N SER A 138 15.96 -4.79 -3.11
CA SER A 138 16.70 -3.74 -2.39
C SER A 138 16.66 -3.88 -0.87
N LEU A 139 15.58 -4.44 -0.34
CA LEU A 139 15.42 -4.67 1.10
C LEU A 139 16.08 -5.98 1.55
N ALA A 140 16.11 -6.98 0.68
CA ALA A 140 16.80 -8.25 0.88
C ALA A 140 18.33 -8.10 0.80
N ASP A 141 18.83 -7.46 -0.26
CA ASP A 141 20.27 -7.29 -0.55
C ASP A 141 20.82 -5.96 0.00
N GLY A 142 20.01 -5.21 0.75
CA GLY A 142 20.35 -3.88 1.26
C GLY A 142 21.50 -3.91 2.26
N LYS A 143 22.25 -2.80 2.35
CA LYS A 143 23.29 -2.62 3.38
C LYS A 143 22.73 -2.66 4.80
N LEU A 144 21.47 -2.27 4.96
CA LEU A 144 20.77 -2.32 6.22
C LEU A 144 19.69 -3.41 6.13
N PRO A 145 19.56 -4.25 7.17
CA PRO A 145 18.58 -5.31 7.16
C PRO A 145 17.17 -4.73 7.23
N LEU A 146 16.24 -5.41 6.56
CA LEU A 146 14.81 -5.25 6.80
C LEU A 146 14.50 -5.57 8.26
N LYS A 147 13.80 -4.65 8.95
CA LYS A 147 13.43 -4.82 10.36
C LYS A 147 11.92 -4.87 10.57
N LEU A 148 11.15 -4.19 9.72
CA LEU A 148 9.71 -4.06 9.86
C LEU A 148 9.02 -4.30 8.52
N VAL A 149 8.03 -5.19 8.50
CA VAL A 149 7.06 -5.27 7.41
C VAL A 149 5.70 -4.90 7.98
N THR A 150 5.09 -3.88 7.39
CA THR A 150 3.74 -3.47 7.69
C THR A 150 2.79 -3.93 6.59
N PHE A 151 1.59 -4.33 6.95
CA PHE A 151 0.56 -4.79 6.05
C PHE A 151 -0.67 -3.92 6.25
N ASP A 152 -1.31 -3.52 5.16
CA ASP A 152 -2.70 -3.13 5.25
C ASP A 152 -3.58 -4.34 5.67
N GLY A 153 -4.71 -4.08 6.32
CA GLY A 153 -5.66 -5.12 6.71
C GLY A 153 -6.46 -5.65 5.52
N ASP A 154 -7.52 -4.90 5.16
CA ASP A 154 -8.48 -5.29 4.14
C ASP A 154 -7.81 -5.35 2.75
N VAL A 155 -8.24 -6.29 1.89
CA VAL A 155 -7.75 -6.53 0.51
C VAL A 155 -6.26 -6.94 0.42
N THR A 156 -5.53 -6.91 1.53
CA THR A 156 -4.11 -7.27 1.64
C THR A 156 -3.88 -8.57 2.39
N LEU A 157 -4.46 -8.72 3.57
CA LEU A 157 -4.35 -9.94 4.37
C LEU A 157 -5.55 -10.87 4.19
N TYR A 158 -6.73 -10.29 3.97
CA TYR A 158 -8.00 -10.99 3.81
C TYR A 158 -8.93 -10.18 2.90
N ASP A 159 -9.93 -10.83 2.32
CA ASP A 159 -10.93 -10.16 1.47
C ASP A 159 -11.70 -9.10 2.24
N ASP A 160 -12.21 -8.08 1.54
CA ASP A 160 -12.89 -6.93 2.14
C ASP A 160 -14.00 -7.33 3.12
N GLY A 161 -13.90 -6.83 4.36
CA GLY A 161 -14.83 -7.10 5.45
C GLY A 161 -14.75 -8.50 6.08
N MET A 162 -13.82 -9.34 5.64
CA MET A 162 -13.63 -10.71 6.18
C MET A 162 -12.65 -10.73 7.36
N SER A 163 -12.38 -11.93 7.87
CA SER A 163 -11.37 -12.19 8.88
C SER A 163 -10.28 -13.09 8.31
N LEU A 164 -9.10 -13.04 8.93
CA LEU A 164 -7.97 -13.90 8.59
C LEU A 164 -8.17 -15.28 9.22
N GLU A 165 -8.67 -16.22 8.41
CA GLU A 165 -8.88 -17.61 8.81
C GLU A 165 -7.56 -18.39 8.94
N ILE A 166 -7.57 -19.46 9.74
CA ILE A 166 -6.37 -20.23 10.09
C ILE A 166 -5.70 -20.93 8.89
N ASP A 167 -6.46 -21.22 7.85
CA ASP A 167 -6.00 -21.85 6.61
C ASP A 167 -5.57 -20.83 5.54
N SER A 168 -5.61 -19.53 5.86
CA SER A 168 -5.18 -18.48 4.92
C SER A 168 -3.72 -18.67 4.52
N PRO A 169 -3.42 -18.67 3.21
CA PRO A 169 -2.06 -18.86 2.70
C PRO A 169 -1.10 -17.74 3.11
N VAL A 170 -1.62 -16.58 3.54
CA VAL A 170 -0.83 -15.43 4.01
C VAL A 170 -0.17 -15.71 5.37
N ILE A 171 -0.75 -16.60 6.20
CA ILE A 171 -0.23 -16.86 7.56
C ILE A 171 1.18 -17.43 7.53
N ALA A 172 1.47 -18.40 6.65
CA ALA A 172 2.80 -19.03 6.60
C ALA A 172 3.92 -18.02 6.27
N PRO A 173 3.78 -17.13 5.26
CA PRO A 173 4.69 -16.01 5.04
C PRO A 173 4.86 -15.09 6.26
N LEU A 174 3.78 -14.74 6.97
CA LEU A 174 3.88 -13.90 8.17
C LEU A 174 4.66 -14.57 9.30
N ILE A 175 4.42 -15.87 9.54
CA ILE A 175 5.19 -16.65 10.52
C ILE A 175 6.67 -16.72 10.11
N ASN A 176 6.98 -16.85 8.82
CA ASN A 176 8.35 -16.84 8.31
C ASN A 176 9.06 -15.51 8.63
N LEU A 177 8.41 -14.36 8.40
CA LEU A 177 8.95 -13.05 8.78
C LEU A 177 9.25 -12.97 10.29
N LEU A 178 8.29 -13.34 11.13
CA LEU A 178 8.47 -13.34 12.59
C LEU A 178 9.64 -14.25 13.03
N SER A 179 9.78 -15.42 12.40
CA SER A 179 10.86 -16.37 12.71
C SER A 179 12.26 -15.84 12.40
N ARG A 180 12.36 -14.81 11.56
CA ARG A 180 13.59 -14.10 11.19
C ARG A 180 13.80 -12.80 11.99
N ASN A 181 13.07 -12.63 13.10
CA ASN A 181 13.09 -11.42 13.93
C ASN A 181 12.67 -10.15 13.20
N VAL A 182 11.89 -10.27 12.11
CA VAL A 182 11.25 -9.13 11.46
C VAL A 182 9.96 -8.80 12.20
N PHE A 183 9.77 -7.53 12.54
CA PHE A 183 8.51 -7.04 13.10
C PHE A 183 7.42 -7.08 12.04
N VAL A 184 6.23 -7.54 12.42
CA VAL A 184 5.04 -7.55 11.57
C VAL A 184 4.03 -6.57 12.16
N GLY A 185 3.75 -5.48 11.45
CA GLY A 185 2.75 -4.50 11.83
C GLY A 185 1.51 -4.59 10.94
N ILE A 186 0.32 -4.71 11.51
CA ILE A 186 -0.93 -4.68 10.74
C ILE A 186 -1.56 -3.30 10.91
N VAL A 187 -1.60 -2.49 9.86
CA VAL A 187 -2.14 -1.13 9.86
C VAL A 187 -3.51 -1.17 9.18
N THR A 188 -4.58 -0.85 9.89
CA THR A 188 -5.95 -0.97 9.37
C THR A 188 -6.77 0.28 9.62
N ALA A 189 -7.66 0.62 8.67
CA ALA A 189 -8.64 1.68 8.84
C ALA A 189 -9.70 1.35 9.90
N ALA A 190 -9.92 0.05 10.20
CA ALA A 190 -10.83 -0.34 11.26
C ALA A 190 -10.41 0.29 12.60
N GLY A 191 -11.18 1.25 13.08
CA GLY A 191 -10.96 1.92 14.37
C GLY A 191 -11.95 1.44 15.43
N TYR A 192 -11.46 0.55 16.30
CA TYR A 192 -12.11 0.12 17.55
C TYR A 192 -11.35 0.73 18.74
N SER A 193 -12.04 1.50 19.57
CA SER A 193 -11.42 2.23 20.69
C SER A 193 -11.32 1.42 21.98
N GLU A 194 -11.89 0.20 22.00
CA GLU A 194 -11.84 -0.67 23.16
C GLU A 194 -10.41 -1.17 23.43
N LYS A 195 -9.89 -0.87 24.64
CA LYS A 195 -8.55 -1.29 25.07
C LYS A 195 -8.35 -2.81 25.16
N SER A 196 -9.42 -3.61 25.15
CA SER A 196 -9.32 -5.08 25.18
C SER A 196 -8.74 -5.67 23.89
N GLY A 197 -8.79 -4.95 22.77
CA GLY A 197 -8.29 -5.46 21.49
C GLY A 197 -9.12 -6.59 20.86
N GLU A 198 -10.23 -6.99 21.49
CA GLU A 198 -11.04 -8.16 21.08
C GLU A 198 -11.54 -8.07 19.63
N MET A 199 -11.92 -6.88 19.17
CA MET A 199 -12.43 -6.69 17.81
C MET A 199 -11.34 -6.88 16.75
N TYR A 200 -10.11 -6.43 17.02
CA TYR A 200 -8.96 -6.73 16.19
C TYR A 200 -8.59 -8.21 16.27
N ALA A 201 -8.64 -8.80 17.46
CA ALA A 201 -8.36 -10.21 17.66
C ALA A 201 -9.34 -11.11 16.90
N LYS A 202 -10.63 -10.75 16.82
CA LYS A 202 -11.63 -11.45 15.99
C LYS A 202 -11.27 -11.43 14.51
N ARG A 203 -10.87 -10.26 13.98
CA ARG A 203 -10.44 -10.14 12.57
C ARG A 203 -9.15 -10.90 12.28
N LEU A 204 -8.27 -11.05 13.26
CA LEU A 204 -6.94 -11.66 13.11
C LEU A 204 -6.82 -13.05 13.74
N HIS A 205 -7.94 -13.68 14.09
CA HIS A 205 -7.95 -14.85 14.98
C HIS A 205 -7.14 -16.04 14.42
N GLY A 206 -7.15 -16.27 13.10
CA GLY A 206 -6.37 -17.32 12.47
C GLY A 206 -4.87 -17.11 12.62
N LEU A 207 -4.39 -15.87 12.46
CA LEU A 207 -2.99 -15.50 12.68
C LEU A 207 -2.60 -15.61 14.15
N LEU A 208 -3.40 -15.04 15.05
CA LEU A 208 -3.13 -15.09 16.49
C LEU A 208 -3.01 -16.53 16.97
N LYS A 209 -4.00 -17.37 16.64
CA LYS A 209 -3.96 -18.81 16.97
C LYS A 209 -2.73 -19.51 16.40
N SER A 210 -2.35 -19.19 15.16
CA SER A 210 -1.15 -19.76 14.52
C SER A 210 0.14 -19.35 15.24
N ILE A 211 0.24 -18.10 15.72
CA ILE A 211 1.38 -17.62 16.53
C ILE A 211 1.39 -18.32 17.89
N THR A 212 0.23 -18.44 18.55
CA THR A 212 0.09 -19.12 19.85
C THR A 212 0.62 -20.54 19.78
N VAL A 213 0.13 -21.35 18.84
CA VAL A 213 0.48 -22.78 18.71
C VAL A 213 1.81 -23.03 18.01
N SER A 214 2.42 -22.00 17.41
CA SER A 214 3.70 -22.14 16.71
C SER A 214 4.80 -22.64 17.64
N ARG A 215 5.46 -23.71 17.18
CA ARG A 215 6.69 -24.27 17.79
C ARG A 215 7.96 -23.74 17.13
N VAL A 216 7.83 -22.98 16.05
CA VAL A 216 8.95 -22.39 15.31
C VAL A 216 9.35 -21.06 15.93
N LEU A 217 8.37 -20.28 16.43
CA LEU A 217 8.60 -18.96 17.00
C LEU A 217 9.03 -19.05 18.48
N THR A 218 10.08 -18.33 18.85
CA THR A 218 10.42 -18.07 20.25
C THR A 218 9.39 -17.15 20.90
N LEU A 219 9.32 -17.10 22.24
CA LEU A 219 8.43 -16.17 22.94
C LEU A 219 8.71 -14.71 22.55
N GLU A 220 9.98 -14.33 22.42
CA GLU A 220 10.39 -12.99 21.97
C GLU A 220 9.87 -12.69 20.56
N GLN A 221 10.03 -13.62 19.62
CA GLN A 221 9.55 -13.48 18.25
C GLN A 221 8.02 -13.37 18.16
N LYS A 222 7.27 -14.02 19.04
CA LYS A 222 5.81 -13.85 19.11
C LYS A 222 5.44 -12.41 19.46
N THR A 223 6.23 -11.71 20.27
CA THR A 223 5.97 -10.30 20.61
C THR A 223 6.16 -9.34 19.42
N ASN A 224 6.74 -9.80 18.31
CA ASN A 224 7.03 -8.96 17.15
C ASN A 224 5.80 -8.68 16.27
N LEU A 225 4.63 -9.20 16.63
CA LEU A 225 3.35 -8.83 16.03
C LEU A 225 2.77 -7.57 16.70
N LEU A 226 2.46 -6.56 15.90
CA LEU A 226 1.79 -5.32 16.30
C LEU A 226 0.56 -5.07 15.43
N VAL A 227 -0.42 -4.36 15.98
CA VAL A 227 -1.61 -3.89 15.27
C VAL A 227 -1.76 -2.39 15.50
N MET A 228 -1.93 -1.65 14.42
CA MET A 228 -2.24 -0.22 14.39
C MET A 228 -3.64 -0.03 13.80
N GLY A 229 -4.62 0.20 14.65
CA GLY A 229 -6.01 0.40 14.29
C GLY A 229 -6.39 1.87 14.13
N GLY A 230 -7.48 2.10 13.39
CA GLY A 230 -7.96 3.44 13.04
C GLY A 230 -6.89 4.25 12.29
N GLU A 231 -6.16 3.60 11.40
CA GLU A 231 -4.99 4.07 10.65
C GLU A 231 -3.76 4.44 11.49
N SER A 232 -3.94 5.26 12.54
CA SER A 232 -2.86 5.75 13.40
C SER A 232 -3.35 6.11 14.81
N ASN A 233 -4.42 5.46 15.30
CA ASN A 233 -5.11 5.88 16.53
C ASN A 233 -5.00 4.87 17.69
N TYR A 234 -4.84 3.59 17.40
CA TYR A 234 -4.89 2.53 18.42
C TYR A 234 -3.77 1.52 18.21
N MET A 235 -2.81 1.43 19.14
CA MET A 235 -1.71 0.46 19.03
C MET A 235 -1.89 -0.71 19.99
N PHE A 236 -1.70 -1.92 19.47
CA PHE A 236 -1.65 -3.16 20.22
C PHE A 236 -0.39 -3.94 19.89
N ARG A 237 0.09 -4.71 20.86
CA ARG A 237 1.19 -5.66 20.69
C ARG A 237 0.76 -7.03 21.19
N TYR A 238 1.13 -8.09 20.49
CA TYR A 238 0.81 -9.44 20.93
C TYR A 238 1.61 -9.80 22.19
N ASN A 239 0.91 -10.28 23.23
CA ASN A 239 1.50 -10.80 24.45
C ASN A 239 1.42 -12.34 24.43
N PRO A 240 2.56 -13.06 24.38
CA PRO A 240 2.56 -14.51 24.34
C PRO A 240 2.20 -15.18 25.67
N GLU A 241 2.30 -14.48 26.81
CA GLU A 241 1.93 -15.03 28.13
C GLU A 241 0.42 -15.05 28.31
N GLU A 242 -0.26 -14.01 27.84
CA GLU A 242 -1.72 -13.87 27.92
C GLU A 242 -2.44 -14.35 26.64
N GLU A 243 -1.68 -14.72 25.62
CA GLU A 243 -2.16 -15.16 24.30
C GLU A 243 -3.12 -14.16 23.62
N GLN A 244 -2.96 -12.88 23.89
CA GLN A 244 -3.88 -11.82 23.45
C GLN A 244 -3.16 -10.56 22.96
N LEU A 245 -3.91 -9.68 22.31
CA LEU A 245 -3.46 -8.34 21.95
C LEU A 245 -3.52 -7.43 23.17
N GLN A 246 -2.38 -6.84 23.55
CA GLN A 246 -2.28 -5.91 24.66
C GLN A 246 -2.23 -4.47 24.18
N TRP A 247 -3.06 -3.61 24.78
CA TRP A 247 -3.05 -2.17 24.53
C TRP A 247 -1.70 -1.53 24.85
N VAL A 248 -1.19 -0.72 23.93
CA VAL A 248 0.00 0.10 24.14
C VAL A 248 -0.43 1.55 24.39
N GLU A 249 -0.10 2.07 25.57
CA GLU A 249 -0.50 3.43 25.94
C GLU A 249 0.04 4.49 24.95
N PRO A 250 -0.80 5.44 24.48
CA PRO A 250 -0.44 6.45 23.48
C PRO A 250 0.87 7.21 23.77
N SER A 251 1.17 7.48 25.03
CA SER A 251 2.40 8.18 25.44
C SER A 251 3.70 7.48 25.03
N LYS A 252 3.65 6.20 24.62
CA LYS A 252 4.81 5.42 24.19
C LYS A 252 5.07 5.47 22.68
N TRP A 253 4.10 5.86 21.87
CA TRP A 253 4.17 5.67 20.41
C TRP A 253 3.60 6.83 19.57
N VAL A 254 2.86 7.75 20.17
CA VAL A 254 2.33 8.91 19.44
C VAL A 254 3.48 9.81 18.99
N CYS A 255 3.53 10.12 17.70
CA CYS A 255 4.55 10.97 17.10
C CYS A 255 4.42 12.43 17.57
N GLU A 256 5.53 13.18 17.55
CA GLU A 256 5.53 14.63 17.83
C GLU A 256 4.59 15.42 16.90
N GLU A 257 4.45 14.96 15.65
CA GLU A 257 3.52 15.53 14.65
C GLU A 257 2.06 15.49 15.15
N THR A 258 1.69 14.45 15.90
CA THR A 258 0.32 14.18 16.36
C THR A 258 0.05 14.62 17.80
N ILE A 259 1.07 14.71 18.65
CA ILE A 259 0.90 15.02 20.07
C ILE A 259 0.39 16.45 20.31
N ASN A 260 0.64 17.34 19.34
CA ASN A 260 0.28 18.76 19.42
C ASN A 260 -1.11 19.08 18.85
N TRP A 261 -1.83 18.07 18.33
CA TRP A 261 -3.18 18.26 17.81
C TRP A 261 -4.15 18.58 18.95
N LYS A 262 -4.81 19.72 18.85
CA LYS A 262 -5.79 20.13 19.86
C LYS A 262 -7.08 19.37 19.64
N GLU A 263 -7.69 18.93 20.74
CA GLU A 263 -9.01 18.28 20.71
C GLU A 263 -10.08 19.20 20.07
N SER A 264 -9.94 20.52 20.18
CA SER A 264 -10.84 21.46 19.49
C SER A 264 -10.72 21.35 17.96
N ASP A 265 -9.49 21.35 17.43
CA ASP A 265 -9.28 21.27 15.97
C ASP A 265 -9.75 19.90 15.43
N ILE A 266 -9.57 18.83 16.22
CA ILE A 266 -10.07 17.47 15.89
C ILE A 266 -11.59 17.45 15.82
N ASN A 267 -12.27 17.96 16.86
CA ASN A 267 -13.73 18.00 16.87
C ASN A 267 -14.27 18.87 15.75
N ASP A 268 -13.65 20.04 15.48
CA ASP A 268 -14.05 20.91 14.38
C ASP A 268 -14.01 20.18 13.03
N VAL A 269 -12.93 19.44 12.73
CA VAL A 269 -12.82 18.66 11.49
C VAL A 269 -13.90 17.59 11.40
N LEU A 270 -14.11 16.83 12.49
CA LEU A 270 -15.10 15.78 12.51
C LEU A 270 -16.54 16.32 12.44
N ASP A 271 -16.82 17.49 13.01
CA ASP A 271 -18.14 18.15 12.95
C ASP A 271 -18.45 18.64 11.54
N ILE A 272 -17.46 19.18 10.84
CA ILE A 272 -17.56 19.49 9.41
C ILE A 272 -17.84 18.22 8.61
N ALA A 273 -17.07 17.16 8.85
CA ALA A 273 -17.25 15.89 8.17
C ALA A 273 -18.65 15.31 8.41
N GLU A 274 -19.12 15.27 9.65
CA GLU A 274 -20.47 14.80 10.03
C GLU A 274 -21.57 15.61 9.32
N SER A 275 -21.43 16.94 9.29
CA SER A 275 -22.35 17.83 8.59
C SER A 275 -22.38 17.57 7.09
N VAL A 276 -21.23 17.38 6.45
CA VAL A 276 -21.14 17.09 5.02
C VAL A 276 -21.74 15.73 4.70
N LEU A 277 -21.43 14.69 5.48
CA LEU A 277 -22.02 13.35 5.31
C LEU A 277 -23.55 13.39 5.48
N ALA A 278 -24.07 14.17 6.43
CA ALA A 278 -25.51 14.36 6.63
C ALA A 278 -26.18 15.05 5.44
N GLN A 279 -25.54 16.10 4.90
CA GLN A 279 -26.02 16.80 3.71
C GLN A 279 -26.03 15.88 2.48
N MET A 280 -24.96 15.11 2.26
CA MET A 280 -24.87 14.19 1.12
C MET A 280 -25.87 13.04 1.23
N LYS A 281 -26.01 12.45 2.43
CA LYS A 281 -27.05 11.46 2.72
C LYS A 281 -28.44 11.98 2.34
N ALA A 282 -28.78 13.21 2.74
CA ALA A 282 -30.09 13.80 2.45
C ALA A 282 -30.26 14.14 0.96
N ARG A 283 -29.24 14.77 0.36
CA ARG A 283 -29.25 15.23 -1.04
C ARG A 283 -29.38 14.08 -2.05
N MET A 284 -28.73 12.95 -1.76
CA MET A 284 -28.74 11.77 -2.63
C MET A 284 -29.73 10.70 -2.16
N ASN A 285 -30.50 10.97 -1.10
CA ASN A 285 -31.45 10.04 -0.48
C ASN A 285 -30.83 8.66 -0.17
N LEU A 286 -29.64 8.67 0.43
CA LEU A 286 -28.90 7.44 0.68
C LEU A 286 -29.52 6.65 1.85
N PRO A 287 -29.79 5.35 1.70
CA PRO A 287 -30.30 4.49 2.77
C PRO A 287 -29.16 4.11 3.73
N ALA A 288 -28.66 5.10 4.45
CA ALA A 288 -27.49 5.00 5.32
C ALA A 288 -27.74 5.71 6.66
N GLN A 289 -26.88 5.43 7.63
CA GLN A 289 -26.78 6.13 8.90
C GLN A 289 -25.39 6.74 9.07
N ILE A 290 -25.28 7.73 9.95
CA ILE A 290 -24.01 8.35 10.28
C ILE A 290 -23.57 7.84 11.64
N ILE A 291 -22.30 7.47 11.75
CA ILE A 291 -21.68 6.96 12.96
C ILE A 291 -20.52 7.89 13.32
N ARG A 292 -20.60 8.54 14.48
CA ARG A 292 -19.53 9.37 15.03
C ARG A 292 -18.72 8.57 16.06
N LYS A 293 -17.41 8.52 15.87
CA LYS A 293 -16.41 7.94 16.79
C LYS A 293 -15.52 9.05 17.37
N TYR A 294 -14.63 8.67 18.29
CA TYR A 294 -13.68 9.60 18.90
C TYR A 294 -12.71 10.22 17.88
N ARG A 295 -12.25 9.45 16.89
CA ARG A 295 -11.27 9.88 15.88
C ARG A 295 -11.74 9.65 14.45
N GLY A 296 -13.04 9.53 14.23
CA GLY A 296 -13.58 9.32 12.89
C GLY A 296 -15.09 9.50 12.81
N VAL A 297 -15.60 9.74 11.61
CA VAL A 297 -17.03 9.78 11.31
C VAL A 297 -17.30 9.04 10.01
N GLY A 298 -18.35 8.22 9.98
CA GLY A 298 -18.65 7.37 8.85
C GLY A 298 -20.11 7.42 8.42
N LEU A 299 -20.34 7.19 7.13
CA LEU A 299 -21.65 6.97 6.52
C LEU A 299 -21.75 5.50 6.14
N VAL A 300 -22.58 4.76 6.88
CA VAL A 300 -22.69 3.30 6.79
C VAL A 300 -24.08 2.91 6.28
N PRO A 301 -24.22 2.01 5.29
CA PRO A 301 -25.52 1.58 4.79
C PRO A 301 -26.38 0.98 5.90
N LEU A 302 -27.70 1.20 5.83
CA LEU A 302 -28.65 0.53 6.70
C LEU A 302 -28.63 -1.00 6.44
N PRO A 303 -29.02 -1.83 7.44
CA PRO A 303 -29.04 -3.28 7.27
C PRO A 303 -29.81 -3.72 6.02
N GLY A 304 -29.17 -4.54 5.18
CA GLY A 304 -29.75 -5.02 3.92
C GLY A 304 -29.67 -4.05 2.74
N CYS A 305 -29.22 -2.81 2.96
CA CYS A 305 -28.99 -1.84 1.89
C CYS A 305 -27.55 -1.89 1.37
N ARG A 306 -27.34 -1.41 0.14
CA ARG A 306 -26.03 -1.21 -0.47
C ARG A 306 -26.00 0.16 -1.12
N LEU A 307 -24.85 0.82 -1.05
CA LEU A 307 -24.60 2.07 -1.74
C LEU A 307 -23.81 1.76 -3.02
N GLY A 308 -24.14 2.46 -4.11
CA GLY A 308 -23.39 2.36 -5.35
C GLY A 308 -22.00 2.98 -5.18
N ARG A 309 -21.00 2.46 -5.89
CA ARG A 309 -19.62 2.96 -5.80
C ARG A 309 -19.57 4.45 -6.12
N GLU A 310 -20.23 4.87 -7.19
CA GLU A 310 -20.28 6.28 -7.62
C GLU A 310 -20.88 7.19 -6.54
N GLN A 311 -21.81 6.67 -5.74
CA GLN A 311 -22.37 7.41 -4.60
C GLN A 311 -21.35 7.56 -3.47
N LEU A 312 -20.62 6.49 -3.16
CA LEU A 312 -19.54 6.52 -2.16
C LEU A 312 -18.42 7.48 -2.59
N GLU A 313 -17.99 7.44 -3.85
CA GLU A 313 -16.97 8.35 -4.39
C GLU A 313 -17.41 9.82 -4.32
N GLU A 314 -18.65 10.12 -4.71
CA GLU A 314 -19.19 11.49 -4.66
C GLU A 314 -19.19 12.02 -3.22
N VAL A 315 -19.59 11.19 -2.25
CA VAL A 315 -19.58 11.54 -0.82
C VAL A 315 -18.15 11.79 -0.33
N VAL A 316 -17.20 10.92 -0.66
CA VAL A 316 -15.78 11.04 -0.27
C VAL A 316 -15.16 12.30 -0.83
N LEU A 317 -15.30 12.54 -2.14
CA LEU A 317 -14.72 13.71 -2.80
C LEU A 317 -15.31 15.01 -2.25
N THR A 318 -16.62 15.03 -1.98
CA THR A 318 -17.28 16.20 -1.37
C THR A 318 -16.78 16.42 0.06
N ALA A 319 -16.70 15.37 0.89
CA ALA A 319 -16.18 15.46 2.25
C ALA A 319 -14.74 15.98 2.24
N GLN A 320 -13.87 15.41 1.40
CA GLN A 320 -12.49 15.83 1.28
C GLN A 320 -12.39 17.32 0.91
N GLN A 321 -13.07 17.77 -0.15
CA GLN A 321 -13.02 19.17 -0.58
C GLN A 321 -13.54 20.15 0.49
N CYS A 322 -14.62 19.80 1.19
CA CYS A 322 -15.19 20.65 2.22
C CYS A 322 -14.31 20.72 3.48
N ILE A 323 -13.61 19.64 3.83
CA ILE A 323 -12.73 19.62 5.00
C ILE A 323 -11.39 20.32 4.67
N GLU A 324 -10.82 20.12 3.47
CA GLU A 324 -9.51 20.70 3.08
C GLU A 324 -9.48 22.24 3.16
N VAL A 325 -10.62 22.91 3.00
CA VAL A 325 -10.72 24.37 3.10
C VAL A 325 -10.82 24.88 4.54
N ALA A 326 -11.08 24.01 5.52
CA ALA A 326 -11.24 24.38 6.92
C ALA A 326 -9.90 24.72 7.58
N GLU A 327 -9.89 25.73 8.45
CA GLU A 327 -8.66 26.17 9.13
C GLU A 327 -8.14 25.12 10.14
N SER A 328 -9.04 24.34 10.74
CA SER A 328 -8.69 23.21 11.61
C SER A 328 -8.00 22.08 10.83
N ALA A 329 -8.45 21.80 9.60
CA ALA A 329 -7.88 20.78 8.73
C ALA A 329 -6.46 21.11 8.22
N LYS A 330 -6.02 22.37 8.31
CA LYS A 330 -4.62 22.75 8.01
C LYS A 330 -3.66 22.41 9.16
N LYS A 331 -4.19 22.15 10.36
CA LYS A 331 -3.40 21.92 11.58
C LYS A 331 -3.29 20.45 11.96
N ILE A 332 -4.19 19.62 11.44
CA ILE A 332 -4.24 18.18 11.70
C ILE A 332 -4.32 17.42 10.38
N GLU A 333 -3.94 16.15 10.38
CA GLU A 333 -4.13 15.30 9.21
C GLU A 333 -5.39 14.48 9.34
N PHE A 334 -6.06 14.26 8.22
CA PHE A 334 -7.22 13.39 8.11
C PHE A 334 -7.15 12.55 6.83
N CYS A 335 -8.04 11.57 6.75
CA CYS A 335 -8.24 10.75 5.57
C CYS A 335 -9.74 10.55 5.34
N ALA A 336 -10.25 10.99 4.20
CA ALA A 336 -11.59 10.65 3.73
C ALA A 336 -11.46 9.57 2.66
N PHE A 337 -12.13 8.43 2.83
CA PHE A 337 -11.97 7.30 1.92
C PHE A 337 -13.26 6.50 1.70
N ASN A 338 -13.31 5.84 0.56
CA ASN A 338 -14.34 4.88 0.19
C ASN A 338 -13.93 3.50 0.71
N GLY A 339 -14.65 2.97 1.70
CA GLY A 339 -14.43 1.64 2.29
C GLY A 339 -15.05 0.49 1.48
N GLY A 340 -15.42 0.72 0.22
CA GLY A 340 -16.04 -0.27 -0.66
C GLY A 340 -17.56 -0.42 -0.45
N ALA A 341 -18.01 -0.39 0.81
CA ALA A 341 -19.44 -0.44 1.17
C ALA A 341 -19.93 0.78 1.97
N ASP A 342 -19.01 1.54 2.57
CA ASP A 342 -19.26 2.70 3.40
C ASP A 342 -18.26 3.84 3.11
N VAL A 343 -18.48 5.00 3.71
CA VAL A 343 -17.54 6.14 3.66
C VAL A 343 -17.07 6.45 5.07
N TRP A 344 -15.78 6.71 5.23
CA TRP A 344 -15.20 7.13 6.51
C TRP A 344 -14.32 8.37 6.32
N VAL A 345 -14.35 9.23 7.32
CA VAL A 345 -13.41 10.32 7.53
C VAL A 345 -12.72 10.08 8.87
N ASP A 346 -11.47 9.65 8.82
CA ASP A 346 -10.66 9.37 9.99
C ASP A 346 -9.62 10.46 10.23
N ILE A 347 -9.32 10.71 11.51
CA ILE A 347 -8.27 11.62 11.95
C ILE A 347 -6.97 10.83 11.99
N GLY A 348 -5.95 11.33 11.31
CA GLY A 348 -4.72 10.61 11.05
C GLY A 348 -4.68 9.98 9.65
N ASN A 349 -3.63 9.19 9.40
CA ASN A 349 -3.57 8.34 8.21
C ASN A 349 -2.50 7.24 8.34
N LYS A 350 -2.51 6.26 7.42
CA LYS A 350 -1.54 5.14 7.41
C LYS A 350 -0.05 5.57 7.40
N ARG A 351 0.33 6.74 6.86
CA ARG A 351 1.71 7.27 7.00
C ARG A 351 2.10 7.42 8.46
N LEU A 352 1.22 8.04 9.24
CA LEU A 352 1.41 8.27 10.67
C LEU A 352 1.43 6.95 11.44
N GLY A 353 0.57 5.99 11.06
CA GLY A 353 0.56 4.65 11.64
C GLY A 353 1.88 3.90 11.44
N VAL A 354 2.40 3.90 10.21
CA VAL A 354 3.71 3.31 9.90
C VAL A 354 4.85 4.02 10.63
N LYS A 355 4.86 5.38 10.66
CA LYS A 355 5.85 6.15 11.42
C LYS A 355 5.80 5.86 12.92
N ALA A 356 4.61 5.72 13.50
CA ALA A 356 4.43 5.40 14.91
C ALA A 356 5.02 4.03 15.25
N LEU A 357 4.79 3.02 14.40
CA LEU A 357 5.42 1.70 14.55
C LEU A 357 6.94 1.78 14.43
N GLN A 358 7.46 2.53 13.45
CA GLN A 358 8.89 2.74 13.26
C GLN A 358 9.55 3.35 14.50
N MET A 359 8.98 4.41 15.06
CA MET A 359 9.47 5.10 16.25
C MET A 359 9.38 4.20 17.49
N TYR A 360 8.22 3.58 17.72
CA TYR A 360 7.99 2.70 18.88
C TYR A 360 8.98 1.53 18.94
N LEU A 361 9.42 1.03 17.79
CA LEU A 361 10.37 -0.08 17.67
C LEU A 361 11.85 0.37 17.66
N GLY A 362 12.14 1.61 18.06
CA GLY A 362 13.50 2.14 18.15
C GLY A 362 13.98 2.83 16.87
N ASP A 363 13.15 3.72 16.32
CA ASP A 363 13.45 4.58 15.17
C ASP A 363 13.89 3.79 13.91
N ILE A 364 13.12 2.76 13.57
CA ILE A 364 13.34 1.99 12.33
C ILE A 364 13.17 2.92 11.13
N MET A 365 14.18 3.02 10.28
CA MET A 365 14.12 3.88 9.09
C MET A 365 13.20 3.32 8.00
N GLY A 366 12.69 4.20 7.13
CA GLY A 366 11.91 3.82 5.96
C GLY A 366 12.64 2.87 5.00
N GLN A 367 13.97 2.94 4.91
CA GLN A 367 14.80 2.02 4.13
C GLN A 367 14.99 0.63 4.76
N GLN A 368 14.50 0.43 5.99
CA GLN A 368 14.45 -0.84 6.72
C GLN A 368 13.01 -1.30 6.94
N THR A 369 12.04 -0.65 6.28
CA THR A 369 10.62 -0.89 6.42
C THR A 369 10.00 -1.16 5.07
N LEU A 370 9.24 -2.25 4.94
CA LEU A 370 8.35 -2.51 3.81
C LEU A 370 6.91 -2.29 4.26
N HIS A 371 6.13 -1.57 3.49
CA HIS A 371 4.67 -1.57 3.58
C HIS A 371 4.11 -2.39 2.42
N VAL A 372 3.18 -3.28 2.70
CA VAL A 372 2.45 -4.06 1.69
C VAL A 372 0.99 -3.65 1.80
N GLY A 373 0.42 -3.11 0.72
CA GLY A 373 -0.95 -2.58 0.74
C GLY A 373 -1.54 -2.42 -0.66
N ASP A 374 -2.87 -2.31 -0.72
CA ASP A 374 -3.60 -2.07 -1.96
C ASP A 374 -3.82 -0.57 -2.20
N GLN A 375 -3.24 -0.04 -3.27
CA GLN A 375 -3.41 1.36 -3.68
C GLN A 375 -4.40 1.54 -4.84
N PHE A 376 -5.16 0.49 -5.20
CA PHE A 376 -6.19 0.52 -6.24
C PHE A 376 -7.50 1.18 -5.77
N ALA A 377 -7.70 1.33 -4.46
CA ALA A 377 -8.75 2.17 -3.90
C ALA A 377 -8.60 3.63 -4.40
N SER A 378 -9.71 4.35 -4.51
CA SER A 378 -9.88 5.58 -5.30
C SER A 378 -9.13 6.83 -4.78
N LEU A 379 -9.46 8.01 -5.33
CA LEU A 379 -9.00 9.30 -4.83
C LEU A 379 -9.36 9.42 -3.32
N GLY A 380 -8.37 9.71 -2.48
CA GLY A 380 -8.53 9.66 -1.01
C GLY A 380 -8.02 8.37 -0.36
N ALA A 381 -7.48 7.41 -1.12
CA ALA A 381 -6.95 6.14 -0.58
C ALA A 381 -5.89 6.34 0.51
N ASN A 382 -6.15 5.78 1.68
CA ASN A 382 -5.29 5.83 2.84
C ASN A 382 -3.94 5.11 2.61
N ASP A 383 -3.92 4.04 1.81
CA ASP A 383 -2.69 3.26 1.52
C ASP A 383 -1.61 4.02 0.79
N PHE A 384 -1.99 4.97 -0.07
CA PHE A 384 -0.99 5.73 -0.81
C PHE A 384 -0.09 6.52 0.12
N LYS A 385 -0.60 7.04 1.24
CA LYS A 385 0.19 7.86 2.16
C LYS A 385 1.30 7.06 2.86
N ALA A 386 1.16 5.73 2.99
CA ALA A 386 2.17 4.88 3.60
C ALA A 386 3.54 4.93 2.86
N ARG A 387 3.55 5.19 1.54
CA ARG A 387 4.78 5.35 0.76
C ARG A 387 5.64 6.54 1.18
N LEU A 388 5.09 7.47 1.95
CA LEU A 388 5.82 8.61 2.51
C LEU A 388 6.58 8.24 3.80
N ALA A 389 6.39 7.02 4.33
CA ALA A 389 7.05 6.53 5.53
C ALA A 389 7.95 5.31 5.29
N ALA A 390 7.68 4.51 4.24
CA ALA A 390 8.39 3.25 3.98
C ALA A 390 8.48 2.91 2.48
N CYS A 391 9.42 2.02 2.12
CA CYS A 391 9.31 1.28 0.87
C CYS A 391 7.93 0.60 0.82
N THR A 392 7.24 0.62 -0.33
CA THR A 392 5.87 0.13 -0.44
C THR A 392 5.67 -0.79 -1.64
N ALA A 393 5.34 -2.06 -1.39
CA ALA A 393 4.84 -2.97 -2.41
C ALA A 393 3.34 -2.75 -2.61
N TRP A 394 2.95 -2.41 -3.85
CA TRP A 394 1.55 -2.25 -4.21
C TRP A 394 1.00 -3.57 -4.72
N ILE A 395 0.10 -4.17 -3.96
CA ILE A 395 -0.56 -5.44 -4.28
C ILE A 395 -2.01 -5.24 -4.72
N ALA A 396 -2.59 -6.23 -5.40
CA ALA A 396 -3.98 -6.24 -5.84
C ALA A 396 -4.84 -7.32 -5.17
N SER A 397 -4.23 -8.20 -4.37
CA SER A 397 -4.91 -9.32 -3.72
C SER A 397 -4.03 -9.97 -2.63
N PRO A 398 -4.62 -10.77 -1.73
CA PRO A 398 -3.87 -11.59 -0.78
C PRO A 398 -2.86 -12.55 -1.44
N SER A 399 -3.14 -13.03 -2.67
CA SER A 399 -2.19 -13.88 -3.39
C SER A 399 -0.91 -13.14 -3.78
N GLU A 400 -1.01 -11.88 -4.19
CA GLU A 400 0.17 -11.06 -4.49
C GLU A 400 0.95 -10.70 -3.22
N THR A 401 0.29 -10.60 -2.06
CA THR A 401 0.95 -10.49 -0.75
C THR A 401 1.84 -11.71 -0.50
N VAL A 402 1.30 -12.92 -0.70
CA VAL A 402 2.06 -14.17 -0.54
C VAL A 402 3.26 -14.20 -1.47
N ASP A 403 3.07 -13.89 -2.75
CA ASP A 403 4.15 -13.85 -3.73
C ASP A 403 5.24 -12.84 -3.36
N CYS A 404 4.85 -11.63 -2.93
CA CYS A 404 5.78 -10.58 -2.52
C CYS A 404 6.63 -10.98 -1.31
N ILE A 405 6.02 -11.57 -0.28
CA ILE A 405 6.76 -11.99 0.92
C ILE A 405 7.62 -13.22 0.63
N ASN A 406 7.14 -14.17 -0.17
CA ASN A 406 7.94 -15.31 -0.58
C ASN A 406 9.16 -14.87 -1.40
N GLU A 407 8.98 -13.94 -2.34
CA GLU A 407 10.08 -13.36 -3.11
C GLU A 407 11.10 -12.68 -2.18
N LEU A 408 10.65 -11.90 -1.20
CA LEU A 408 11.51 -11.29 -0.18
C LEU A 408 12.30 -12.35 0.62
N CYS A 409 11.66 -13.44 1.02
CA CYS A 409 12.28 -14.53 1.79
C CYS A 409 13.23 -15.42 0.96
N ILE A 410 13.05 -15.49 -0.37
CA ILE A 410 13.90 -16.24 -1.29
C ILE A 410 15.12 -15.40 -1.71
N LEU A 411 14.90 -14.13 -2.04
CA LEU A 411 15.96 -13.19 -2.44
C LEU A 411 16.86 -12.84 -1.27
N GLY A 412 16.28 -12.70 -0.08
CA GLY A 412 17.03 -12.55 1.15
C GLY A 412 17.52 -13.90 1.63
N TYR A 413 18.83 -14.09 1.68
CA TYR A 413 19.43 -14.91 2.75
C TYR A 413 19.22 -14.19 4.11
N LEU A 414 17.95 -13.90 4.47
CA LEU A 414 17.53 -13.34 5.76
C LEU A 414 17.65 -14.37 6.87
#